data_AF-A0A8J4YK87-F1
#
_entry.id   AF-A0A8J4YK87-F1
#
_cell.length_a   1.000
_cell.length_b   1.000
_cell.length_c   1.000
_cell.angle_alpha   90.00
_cell.angle_beta   90.00
_cell.angle_gamma   90.00
#
_symmetry.space_group_name_H-M   'P 1'
#
loop_
_entity.id
_entity.type
_entity.pdbx_description
1 polymer ?
#
loop_
_entity_poly.entity_id
_entity_poly.type
_entity_poly.pdbx_seq_one_letter_code
_entity_poly.pdbx_strand_id
1 'polypeptide(L)'
;MEMQTPNTDITIIDGFALLWVIHWPVGGTVKTYVSNFRQHIERKLQIGGVYLVFDRYYEYSTKGVTRSARNTEASRVLQLKATTELPSQKIILTVTENKKQLIDIICTELKGDVSLLRNHIQNHKLIITSQDKTPIEISNGGLIINRRDMNTTHEEADIIIVQQMFMAAKEKLTSITVLSDDTDVFVLLLHYYLEDGLKFMVRMESSIKDRAIVDIGKTIEKHIDIIPEILAVHALSGCDTVDCCFGIGKSTVLKVVRSGLLLSLLGQIDASLPSVIQQATKFMTACYGQNNSYTMSNARLSAWAAKTGKGYTSTPKLCFLPPTSEAFEENVKRAHHQASIWRTVKDADAP
;
A
#
# COMPACT_ATOMS: atom_id res chain seq x y z
N MET A 1 -23.82 23.27 -10.34
CA MET A 1 -22.49 23.82 -10.67
C MET A 1 -21.53 22.66 -10.47
N GLU A 2 -21.24 21.91 -11.54
CA GLU A 2 -20.26 20.82 -11.47
C GLU A 2 -18.93 21.45 -11.05
N MET A 3 -18.41 21.04 -9.89
CA MET A 3 -17.02 21.34 -9.54
C MET A 3 -16.16 20.71 -10.63
N GLN A 4 -15.62 21.51 -11.54
CA GLN A 4 -14.50 21.09 -12.36
C GLN A 4 -13.39 20.65 -11.40
N THR A 5 -13.21 19.33 -11.28
CA THR A 5 -11.99 18.77 -10.72
C THR A 5 -10.83 19.37 -11.50
N PRO A 6 -9.86 20.05 -10.85
CA PRO A 6 -8.73 20.63 -11.57
C PRO A 6 -8.05 19.53 -12.38
N ASN A 7 -7.63 19.87 -13.60
CA ASN A 7 -6.93 18.95 -14.49
C ASN A 7 -5.72 18.36 -13.76
N THR A 8 -5.66 17.03 -13.69
CA THR A 8 -4.52 16.29 -13.17
C THR A 8 -3.57 15.98 -14.31
N ASP A 9 -2.28 16.28 -14.15
CA ASP A 9 -1.29 16.00 -15.20
C ASP A 9 -1.00 14.50 -15.32
N ILE A 10 -0.83 13.82 -14.19
CA ILE A 10 -0.61 12.36 -14.12
C ILE A 10 -1.49 11.71 -13.06
N THR A 11 -2.16 10.62 -13.44
CA THR A 11 -2.87 9.73 -12.53
C THR A 11 -2.08 8.43 -12.34
N ILE A 12 -1.63 8.18 -11.12
CA ILE A 12 -1.00 6.91 -10.72
C ILE A 12 -2.07 6.03 -10.10
N ILE A 13 -2.20 4.80 -10.55
CA ILE A 13 -3.33 3.94 -10.23
C ILE A 13 -2.84 2.63 -9.61
N ASP A 14 -3.36 2.34 -8.43
CA ASP A 14 -3.35 1.00 -7.85
C ASP A 14 -4.23 0.08 -8.72
N GLY A 15 -3.56 -0.73 -9.53
CA GLY A 15 -4.20 -1.65 -10.46
C GLY A 15 -5.03 -2.72 -9.75
N PHE A 16 -4.68 -3.10 -8.52
CA PHE A 16 -5.46 -4.09 -7.76
C PHE A 16 -6.75 -3.47 -7.21
N ALA A 17 -6.70 -2.22 -6.73
CA ALA A 17 -7.90 -1.49 -6.33
C ALA A 17 -8.90 -1.37 -7.49
N LEU A 18 -8.43 -1.12 -8.72
CA LEU A 18 -9.28 -1.10 -9.91
C LEU A 18 -10.00 -2.42 -10.18
N LEU A 19 -9.38 -3.57 -9.85
CA LEU A 19 -10.00 -4.88 -10.08
C LEU A 19 -11.31 -5.04 -9.30
N TRP A 20 -11.46 -4.33 -8.19
CA TRP A 20 -12.66 -4.33 -7.35
C TRP A 20 -13.73 -3.35 -7.81
N VAL A 21 -13.34 -2.26 -8.48
CA VAL A 21 -14.25 -1.16 -8.83
C VAL A 21 -14.83 -1.28 -10.23
N ILE A 22 -14.04 -1.77 -11.18
CA ILE A 22 -14.51 -1.90 -12.56
C ILE A 22 -15.61 -2.96 -12.62
N HIS A 23 -16.71 -2.62 -13.30
CA HIS A 23 -17.88 -3.48 -13.41
C HIS A 23 -17.49 -4.89 -13.88
N TRP A 24 -17.81 -5.88 -13.05
CA TRP A 24 -17.62 -7.30 -13.31
C TRP A 24 -18.82 -7.85 -14.08
N PRO A 25 -18.71 -8.10 -15.41
CA PRO A 25 -19.84 -8.49 -16.24
C PRO A 25 -20.28 -9.92 -15.95
N VAL A 26 -21.34 -10.08 -15.15
CA VAL A 26 -21.92 -11.39 -14.82
C VAL A 26 -22.43 -12.07 -16.10
N GLY A 27 -22.02 -13.31 -16.33
CA GLY A 27 -22.31 -14.05 -17.57
C GLY A 27 -21.53 -13.56 -18.81
N GLY A 28 -20.62 -12.60 -18.62
CA GLY A 28 -19.70 -12.13 -19.65
C GLY A 28 -18.46 -13.02 -19.78
N THR A 29 -17.53 -12.58 -20.62
CA THR A 29 -16.22 -13.24 -20.79
C THR A 29 -15.11 -12.43 -20.14
N VAL A 30 -13.93 -13.04 -19.98
CA VAL A 30 -12.71 -12.32 -19.59
C VAL A 30 -12.46 -11.13 -20.52
N LYS A 31 -12.65 -11.29 -21.84
CA LYS A 31 -12.53 -10.19 -22.81
C LYS A 31 -13.48 -9.03 -22.53
N THR A 32 -14.72 -9.31 -22.14
CA THR A 32 -15.69 -8.27 -21.79
C THR A 32 -15.20 -7.44 -20.61
N TYR A 33 -14.68 -8.09 -19.56
CA TYR A 33 -14.13 -7.39 -18.41
C TYR A 33 -12.88 -6.56 -18.77
N VAL A 34 -11.95 -7.16 -19.54
CA VAL A 34 -10.75 -6.47 -20.00
C VAL A 34 -11.11 -5.25 -20.86
N SER A 35 -12.18 -5.33 -21.66
CA SER A 35 -12.69 -4.19 -22.43
C SER A 35 -13.21 -3.07 -21.51
N ASN A 36 -13.93 -3.42 -20.43
CA ASN A 36 -14.37 -2.44 -19.43
C ASN A 36 -13.17 -1.78 -18.72
N PHE A 37 -12.14 -2.58 -18.41
CA PHE A 37 -10.91 -2.09 -17.80
C PHE A 37 -10.18 -1.12 -18.72
N ARG A 38 -10.00 -1.51 -19.98
CA ARG A 38 -9.42 -0.66 -21.03
C ARG A 38 -10.16 0.67 -21.15
N GLN A 39 -11.49 0.63 -21.25
CA GLN A 39 -12.30 1.85 -21.35
C GLN A 39 -12.15 2.76 -20.12
N HIS A 40 -11.92 2.19 -18.94
CA HIS A 40 -11.63 2.97 -17.74
C HIS A 40 -10.30 3.74 -17.88
N ILE A 41 -9.23 3.06 -18.32
CA ILE A 41 -7.92 3.67 -18.56
C ILE A 41 -7.98 4.73 -19.66
N GLU A 42 -8.72 4.47 -20.76
CA GLU A 42 -8.94 5.42 -21.85
C GLU A 42 -9.50 6.76 -21.36
N ARG A 43 -10.53 6.73 -20.49
CA ARG A 43 -11.13 7.96 -19.96
C ARG A 43 -10.15 8.76 -19.10
N LYS A 44 -9.22 8.10 -18.41
CA LYS A 44 -8.18 8.77 -17.62
C LYS A 44 -7.10 9.37 -18.54
N LEU A 45 -6.72 8.64 -19.59
CA LEU A 45 -5.78 9.13 -20.62
C LEU A 45 -6.30 10.33 -21.42
N GLN A 46 -7.61 10.58 -21.45
CA GLN A 46 -8.17 11.79 -22.04
C GLN A 46 -7.85 13.06 -21.22
N ILE A 47 -7.54 12.90 -19.93
CA ILE A 47 -7.32 14.01 -18.99
C ILE A 47 -5.82 14.25 -18.77
N GLY A 48 -5.03 13.18 -18.61
CA GLY A 48 -3.59 13.26 -18.34
C GLY A 48 -2.87 11.92 -18.55
N GLY A 49 -1.58 11.86 -18.22
CA GLY A 49 -0.80 10.62 -18.23
C GLY A 49 -1.33 9.61 -17.21
N VAL A 50 -1.17 8.31 -17.48
CA VAL A 50 -1.62 7.24 -16.58
C VAL A 50 -0.49 6.28 -16.25
N TYR A 51 -0.25 6.05 -14.96
CA TYR A 51 0.77 5.12 -14.47
C TYR A 51 0.03 4.00 -13.73
N LEU A 52 -0.14 2.86 -14.38
CA LEU A 52 -0.84 1.70 -13.85
C LEU A 52 0.15 0.76 -13.16
N VAL A 53 -0.07 0.51 -11.88
CA VAL A 53 0.85 -0.27 -11.02
C VAL A 53 0.15 -1.50 -10.46
N PHE A 54 0.72 -2.68 -10.69
CA PHE A 54 0.27 -3.92 -10.08
C PHE A 54 1.34 -4.49 -9.14
N ASP A 55 0.91 -5.27 -8.15
CA ASP A 55 1.80 -6.09 -7.34
C ASP A 55 2.58 -7.09 -8.19
N ARG A 56 3.75 -7.45 -7.68
CA ARG A 56 4.53 -8.59 -8.11
C ARG A 56 4.33 -9.75 -7.16
N TYR A 57 4.51 -10.95 -7.68
CA TYR A 57 4.23 -12.17 -6.94
C TYR A 57 5.41 -13.12 -7.04
N TYR A 58 6.42 -12.83 -6.23
CA TYR A 58 7.60 -13.68 -6.08
C TYR A 58 7.28 -14.94 -5.26
N GLU A 59 7.98 -16.03 -5.57
CA GLU A 59 7.78 -17.33 -4.92
C GLU A 59 8.22 -17.31 -3.44
N TYR A 60 9.38 -16.73 -3.15
CA TYR A 60 9.95 -16.61 -1.81
C TYR A 60 9.74 -15.21 -1.24
N SER A 61 8.48 -14.84 -1.08
CA SER A 61 8.06 -13.53 -0.55
C SER A 61 7.71 -13.60 0.94
N THR A 62 8.03 -12.56 1.70
CA THR A 62 7.55 -12.38 3.08
C THR A 62 6.02 -12.22 3.16
N LYS A 63 5.36 -11.80 2.05
CA LYS A 63 3.89 -11.82 1.89
C LYS A 63 3.34 -13.20 1.50
N GLY A 64 4.18 -14.20 1.24
CA GLY A 64 3.75 -15.55 0.86
C GLY A 64 2.79 -16.19 1.86
N VAL A 65 3.02 -15.96 3.16
CA VAL A 65 2.14 -16.43 4.25
C VAL A 65 0.79 -15.72 4.20
N THR A 66 0.78 -14.39 4.08
CA THR A 66 -0.47 -13.59 3.99
C THR A 66 -1.29 -13.98 2.75
N ARG A 67 -0.63 -14.23 1.62
CA ARG A 67 -1.28 -14.71 0.38
C ARG A 67 -1.90 -16.10 0.59
N SER A 68 -1.16 -17.01 1.25
CA SER A 68 -1.66 -18.34 1.57
C SER A 68 -2.86 -18.31 2.51
N ALA A 69 -2.86 -17.42 3.50
CA ALA A 69 -3.99 -17.22 4.41
C ALA A 69 -5.25 -16.67 3.71
N ARG A 70 -5.11 -15.96 2.58
CA ARG A 70 -6.24 -15.49 1.78
C ARG A 70 -6.85 -16.61 0.91
N ASN A 71 -6.11 -17.67 0.58
CA ASN A 71 -6.54 -18.80 -0.27
C ASN A 71 -7.50 -19.80 0.42
N THR A 72 -8.13 -19.44 1.53
CA THR A 72 -8.83 -20.37 2.43
C THR A 72 -10.12 -20.99 1.86
N GLU A 73 -10.78 -20.35 0.89
CA GLU A 73 -12.08 -20.81 0.35
C GLU A 73 -12.06 -21.22 -1.12
N ALA A 74 -11.11 -20.72 -1.91
CA ALA A 74 -10.99 -21.03 -3.33
C ALA A 74 -9.56 -21.49 -3.61
N SER A 75 -9.40 -22.74 -4.03
CA SER A 75 -8.10 -23.36 -4.31
C SER A 75 -7.88 -23.68 -5.80
N ARG A 76 -8.92 -23.51 -6.63
CA ARG A 76 -8.85 -23.92 -8.02
C ARG A 76 -8.12 -22.89 -8.87
N VAL A 77 -6.96 -23.29 -9.38
CA VAL A 77 -6.29 -22.60 -10.48
C VAL A 77 -7.10 -22.84 -11.76
N LEU A 78 -7.46 -21.75 -12.43
CA LEU A 78 -8.19 -21.75 -13.69
C LEU A 78 -7.22 -21.57 -14.85
N GLN A 79 -7.71 -21.84 -16.06
CA GLN A 79 -7.00 -21.56 -17.31
C GLN A 79 -7.75 -20.43 -18.00
N LEU A 80 -7.39 -19.19 -17.66
CA LEU A 80 -8.06 -18.01 -18.19
C LEU A 80 -7.60 -17.75 -19.63
N LYS A 81 -8.58 -17.54 -20.51
CA LYS A 81 -8.40 -17.06 -21.88
C LYS A 81 -9.39 -15.93 -22.08
N ALA A 82 -9.15 -15.09 -23.09
CA ALA A 82 -10.07 -14.00 -23.44
C ALA A 82 -11.52 -14.50 -23.66
N THR A 83 -11.69 -15.72 -24.20
CA THR A 83 -12.99 -16.35 -24.47
C THR A 83 -13.59 -17.12 -23.29
N THR A 84 -12.84 -17.31 -22.19
CA THR A 84 -13.34 -18.02 -21.02
C THR A 84 -14.49 -17.20 -20.40
N GLU A 85 -15.57 -17.88 -20.01
CA GLU A 85 -16.64 -17.29 -19.19
C GLU A 85 -16.00 -16.70 -17.92
N LEU A 86 -16.31 -15.44 -17.63
CA LEU A 86 -15.68 -14.72 -16.52
C LEU A 86 -16.09 -15.37 -15.19
N PRO A 87 -15.15 -15.99 -14.45
CA PRO A 87 -15.47 -16.58 -13.17
C PRO A 87 -15.89 -15.49 -12.17
N SER A 88 -16.45 -15.87 -11.02
CA SER A 88 -16.78 -14.87 -10.02
C SER A 88 -15.53 -14.10 -9.56
N GLN A 89 -15.69 -12.80 -9.30
CA GLN A 89 -14.60 -11.92 -8.87
C GLN A 89 -13.84 -12.50 -7.67
N LYS A 90 -14.56 -13.06 -6.69
CA LYS A 90 -13.96 -13.72 -5.53
C LYS A 90 -13.05 -14.88 -5.91
N ILE A 91 -13.43 -15.75 -6.84
CA ILE A 91 -12.60 -16.90 -7.26
C ILE A 91 -11.29 -16.43 -7.91
N ILE A 92 -11.35 -15.37 -8.72
CA ILE A 92 -10.15 -14.81 -9.36
C ILE A 92 -9.27 -14.09 -8.36
N LEU A 93 -9.85 -13.19 -7.55
CA LEU A 93 -9.12 -12.30 -6.65
C LEU A 93 -8.74 -12.93 -5.30
N THR A 94 -9.10 -14.20 -5.07
CA THR A 94 -8.56 -14.97 -3.95
C THR A 94 -7.26 -15.69 -4.35
N VAL A 95 -7.25 -16.39 -5.50
CA VAL A 95 -6.14 -17.26 -5.93
C VAL A 95 -5.05 -16.49 -6.66
N THR A 96 -3.82 -16.47 -6.12
CA THR A 96 -2.66 -15.78 -6.70
C THR A 96 -2.44 -16.08 -8.18
N GLU A 97 -2.51 -17.34 -8.59
CA GLU A 97 -2.27 -17.74 -9.99
C GLU A 97 -3.36 -17.21 -10.94
N ASN A 98 -4.61 -17.16 -10.48
CA ASN A 98 -5.71 -16.60 -11.28
C ASN A 98 -5.55 -15.07 -11.42
N LYS A 99 -5.06 -14.39 -10.39
CA LYS A 99 -4.73 -12.95 -10.45
C LYS A 99 -3.65 -12.68 -11.49
N LYS A 100 -2.54 -13.43 -11.42
CA LYS A 100 -1.42 -13.32 -12.38
C LYS A 100 -1.92 -13.44 -13.81
N GLN A 101 -2.71 -14.48 -14.10
CA GLN A 101 -3.29 -14.68 -15.43
C GLN A 101 -4.18 -13.52 -15.87
N LEU A 102 -5.06 -13.02 -15.00
CA LEU A 102 -5.93 -11.88 -15.35
C LEU A 102 -5.12 -10.60 -15.63
N ILE A 103 -4.12 -10.29 -14.78
CA ILE A 103 -3.24 -9.13 -14.94
C ILE A 103 -2.45 -9.23 -16.25
N ASP A 104 -1.93 -10.41 -16.58
CA ASP A 104 -1.20 -10.64 -17.83
C ASP A 104 -2.08 -10.41 -19.07
N ILE A 105 -3.33 -10.91 -19.05
CA ILE A 105 -4.30 -10.67 -20.13
C ILE A 105 -4.62 -9.17 -20.26
N ILE A 106 -4.83 -8.47 -19.15
CA ILE A 106 -5.07 -7.01 -19.15
C ILE A 106 -3.88 -6.27 -19.76
N CYS A 107 -2.66 -6.59 -19.30
CA CYS A 107 -1.44 -5.96 -19.79
C CYS A 107 -1.21 -6.24 -21.28
N THR A 108 -1.48 -7.47 -21.73
CA THR A 108 -1.34 -7.86 -23.14
C THR A 108 -2.32 -7.12 -24.03
N GLU A 109 -3.59 -6.99 -23.63
CA GLU A 109 -4.58 -6.23 -24.38
C GLU A 109 -4.20 -4.74 -24.48
N LEU A 110 -3.78 -4.13 -23.36
CA LEU A 110 -3.36 -2.73 -23.33
C LEU A 110 -2.13 -2.45 -24.23
N LYS A 111 -1.21 -3.42 -24.35
CA LYS A 111 -0.05 -3.34 -25.26
C LYS A 111 -0.43 -3.53 -26.73
N GLY A 112 -1.37 -4.43 -27.02
CA GLY A 112 -1.69 -4.86 -28.38
C GLY A 112 -2.66 -3.95 -29.14
N ASP A 113 -3.46 -3.15 -28.44
CA ASP A 113 -4.51 -2.35 -29.07
C ASP A 113 -3.98 -1.01 -29.62
N VAL A 114 -3.59 -1.02 -30.89
CA VAL A 114 -3.12 0.15 -31.65
C VAL A 114 -4.16 1.29 -31.71
N SER A 115 -5.45 1.02 -31.46
CA SER A 115 -6.49 2.06 -31.47
C SER A 115 -6.44 2.95 -30.23
N LEU A 116 -6.06 2.41 -29.06
CA LEU A 116 -5.68 3.20 -27.87
C LEU A 116 -4.60 4.22 -28.23
N LEU A 117 -3.60 3.74 -28.98
CA LEU A 117 -2.36 4.43 -29.29
C LEU A 117 -2.52 5.62 -30.24
N ARG A 118 -3.56 5.59 -31.09
CA ARG A 118 -3.74 6.59 -32.16
C ARG A 118 -4.68 7.74 -31.77
N ASN A 119 -5.71 7.49 -30.97
CA ASN A 119 -6.78 8.47 -30.72
C ASN A 119 -6.60 9.25 -29.40
N HIS A 120 -5.91 8.70 -28.40
CA HIS A 120 -5.86 9.30 -27.06
C HIS A 120 -4.44 9.51 -26.51
N ILE A 121 -3.43 8.83 -27.06
CA ILE A 121 -2.02 8.93 -26.64
C ILE A 121 -1.26 10.00 -27.46
N GLN A 122 -1.96 10.86 -28.22
CA GLN A 122 -1.29 11.92 -28.98
C GLN A 122 -0.54 12.93 -28.09
N ASN A 123 -1.02 13.13 -26.86
CA ASN A 123 -0.47 14.10 -25.91
C ASN A 123 -0.03 13.51 -24.56
N HIS A 124 -0.46 12.29 -24.22
CA HIS A 124 -0.22 11.66 -22.92
C HIS A 124 0.44 10.29 -23.11
N LYS A 125 0.95 9.72 -22.01
CA LYS A 125 1.61 8.40 -21.99
C LYS A 125 0.93 7.46 -20.99
N LEU A 126 1.02 6.16 -21.24
CA LEU A 126 0.61 5.11 -20.33
C LEU A 126 1.85 4.33 -19.88
N ILE A 127 2.13 4.34 -18.57
CA ILE A 127 3.16 3.49 -17.97
C ILE A 127 2.46 2.30 -17.31
N ILE A 128 2.96 1.09 -17.57
CA ILE A 128 2.44 -0.15 -16.95
C ILE A 128 3.58 -0.83 -16.21
N THR A 129 3.39 -1.03 -14.91
CA THR A 129 4.26 -1.85 -14.07
C THR A 129 3.52 -3.12 -13.66
N SER A 130 4.07 -4.27 -14.01
CA SER A 130 3.51 -5.60 -13.72
C SER A 130 4.59 -6.53 -13.16
N GLN A 131 4.54 -7.83 -13.48
CA GLN A 131 5.49 -8.83 -12.96
C GLN A 131 6.95 -8.55 -13.36
N ASP A 132 7.17 -7.95 -14.53
CA ASP A 132 8.50 -7.61 -14.98
C ASP A 132 9.11 -6.49 -14.13
N LYS A 133 10.42 -6.60 -13.85
CA LYS A 133 11.17 -5.59 -13.11
C LYS A 133 11.22 -4.23 -13.82
N THR A 134 11.08 -4.24 -15.14
CA THR A 134 11.15 -3.06 -16.01
C THR A 134 9.75 -2.65 -16.43
N PRO A 135 9.25 -1.48 -16.00
CA PRO A 135 8.00 -0.94 -16.51
C PRO A 135 8.07 -0.69 -18.01
N ILE A 136 6.92 -0.74 -18.68
CA ILE A 136 6.81 -0.31 -20.06
C ILE A 136 6.09 1.02 -20.14
N GLU A 137 6.51 1.85 -21.08
CA GLU A 137 5.82 3.06 -21.49
C GLU A 137 5.22 2.86 -22.87
N ILE A 138 3.98 3.28 -23.01
CA ILE A 138 3.22 3.32 -24.24
C ILE A 138 2.98 4.80 -24.55
N SER A 139 3.55 5.27 -25.66
CA SER A 139 3.57 6.68 -26.06
C SER A 139 3.01 6.89 -27.47
N ASN A 140 2.95 8.14 -27.92
CA ASN A 140 2.28 8.57 -29.14
C ASN A 140 2.65 7.71 -30.36
N GLY A 141 1.64 7.32 -31.14
CA GLY A 141 1.82 6.46 -32.33
C GLY A 141 1.98 4.98 -32.01
N GLY A 142 1.97 4.60 -30.73
CA GLY A 142 2.03 3.21 -30.29
C GLY A 142 3.43 2.69 -30.02
N LEU A 143 4.38 3.60 -29.84
CA LEU A 143 5.74 3.24 -29.47
C LEU A 143 5.77 2.68 -28.04
N ILE A 144 6.24 1.44 -27.92
CA ILE A 144 6.47 0.77 -26.65
C ILE A 144 7.94 0.90 -26.27
N ILE A 145 8.22 1.50 -25.12
CA ILE A 145 9.57 1.75 -24.60
C ILE A 145 9.73 1.02 -23.27
N ASN A 146 10.84 0.31 -23.10
CA ASN A 146 11.20 -0.26 -21.80
C ASN A 146 11.84 0.83 -20.92
N ARG A 147 11.19 1.18 -19.81
CA ARG A 147 11.65 2.21 -18.87
C ARG A 147 12.66 1.66 -17.87
N ARG A 148 13.87 1.36 -18.37
CA ARG A 148 14.97 0.82 -17.55
C ARG A 148 15.40 1.76 -16.41
N ASP A 149 15.14 3.05 -16.57
CA ASP A 149 15.31 4.08 -15.55
C ASP A 149 14.32 3.98 -14.39
N MET A 150 13.27 3.16 -14.55
CA MET A 150 12.25 2.85 -13.55
C MET A 150 12.34 1.39 -13.08
N ASN A 151 13.48 0.73 -13.32
CA ASN A 151 13.71 -0.62 -12.85
C ASN A 151 13.56 -0.67 -11.33
N THR A 152 12.80 -1.64 -10.86
CA THR A 152 12.70 -1.93 -9.44
C THR A 152 12.53 -3.43 -9.23
N THR A 153 12.97 -3.97 -8.09
CA THR A 153 12.66 -5.32 -7.62
C THR A 153 11.72 -5.31 -6.41
N HIS A 154 11.22 -4.14 -6.00
CA HIS A 154 10.16 -4.06 -5.00
C HIS A 154 8.93 -4.84 -5.45
N GLU A 155 8.30 -5.52 -4.51
CA GLU A 155 7.22 -6.45 -4.78
C GLU A 155 5.85 -5.78 -4.76
N GLU A 156 5.62 -4.90 -3.79
CA GLU A 156 4.29 -4.36 -3.47
C GLU A 156 4.02 -3.06 -4.22
N ALA A 157 2.77 -2.91 -4.68
CA ALA A 157 2.35 -1.74 -5.44
C ALA A 157 2.43 -0.45 -4.63
N ASP A 158 2.29 -0.49 -3.29
CA ASP A 158 2.34 0.67 -2.41
C ASP A 158 3.65 1.47 -2.55
N ILE A 159 4.79 0.78 -2.55
CA ILE A 159 6.13 1.34 -2.73
C ILE A 159 6.31 1.79 -4.17
N ILE A 160 5.94 0.94 -5.14
CA ILE A 160 6.11 1.25 -6.56
C ILE A 160 5.30 2.50 -6.93
N ILE A 161 4.09 2.68 -6.40
CA ILE A 161 3.29 3.91 -6.62
C ILE A 161 4.07 5.16 -6.20
N VAL A 162 4.78 5.13 -5.07
CA VAL A 162 5.59 6.28 -4.61
C VAL A 162 6.84 6.48 -5.47
N GLN A 163 7.49 5.40 -5.93
CA GLN A 163 8.57 5.49 -6.93
C GLN A 163 8.10 6.15 -8.22
N GLN A 164 6.94 5.73 -8.70
CA GLN A 164 6.29 6.24 -9.89
C GLN A 164 5.92 7.73 -9.73
N MET A 165 5.50 8.14 -8.52
CA MET A 165 5.29 9.55 -8.18
C MET A 165 6.59 10.35 -8.28
N PHE A 166 7.70 9.84 -7.77
CA PHE A 166 8.99 10.53 -7.91
C PHE A 166 9.44 10.65 -9.37
N MET A 167 9.21 9.62 -10.17
CA MET A 167 9.54 9.67 -11.60
C MET A 167 8.66 10.66 -12.36
N ALA A 168 7.36 10.71 -12.05
CA ALA A 168 6.46 11.71 -12.58
C ALA A 168 6.88 13.12 -12.13
N ALA A 169 7.29 13.31 -10.87
CA ALA A 169 7.72 14.60 -10.33
C ALA A 169 8.97 15.19 -11.01
N LYS A 170 9.74 14.39 -11.75
CA LYS A 170 10.85 14.88 -12.60
C LYS A 170 10.35 15.63 -13.83
N GLU A 171 9.11 15.40 -14.23
CA GLU A 171 8.42 16.18 -15.24
C GLU A 171 7.97 17.49 -14.60
N LYS A 172 7.88 18.59 -15.38
CA LYS A 172 7.46 19.91 -14.88
C LYS A 172 5.95 19.94 -14.61
N LEU A 173 5.48 19.10 -13.69
CA LEU A 173 4.08 18.89 -13.38
C LEU A 173 3.58 19.93 -12.37
N THR A 174 2.29 20.19 -12.46
CA THR A 174 1.51 20.97 -11.50
C THR A 174 0.79 20.06 -10.50
N SER A 175 0.43 18.84 -10.91
CA SER A 175 -0.40 17.94 -10.09
C SER A 175 -0.25 16.45 -10.39
N ILE A 176 -0.36 15.64 -9.33
CA ILE A 176 -0.45 14.17 -9.40
C ILE A 176 -1.67 13.72 -8.59
N THR A 177 -2.48 12.83 -9.19
CA THR A 177 -3.52 12.08 -8.48
C THR A 177 -3.07 10.64 -8.30
N VAL A 178 -3.16 10.12 -7.07
CA VAL A 178 -2.98 8.70 -6.75
C VAL A 178 -4.34 8.08 -6.49
N LEU A 179 -4.76 7.13 -7.33
CA LEU A 179 -5.97 6.34 -7.12
C LEU A 179 -5.62 5.10 -6.31
N SER A 180 -5.90 5.15 -5.01
CA SER A 180 -5.77 4.00 -4.12
C SER A 180 -6.64 4.22 -2.89
N ASP A 181 -7.12 3.13 -2.31
CA ASP A 181 -7.81 3.11 -1.02
C ASP A 181 -6.92 2.51 0.10
N ASP A 182 -5.64 2.23 -0.21
CA ASP A 182 -4.71 1.58 0.70
C ASP A 182 -4.10 2.57 1.70
N THR A 183 -4.10 2.21 2.99
CA THR A 183 -3.48 3.02 4.04
C THR A 183 -1.95 3.04 3.93
N ASP A 184 -1.33 1.97 3.42
CA ASP A 184 0.12 1.89 3.25
C ASP A 184 0.59 2.94 2.23
N VAL A 185 -0.14 3.08 1.10
CA VAL A 185 0.08 4.16 0.11
C VAL A 185 -0.06 5.54 0.76
N PHE A 186 -1.14 5.77 1.53
CA PHE A 186 -1.36 7.06 2.18
C PHE A 186 -0.21 7.45 3.12
N VAL A 187 0.24 6.50 3.95
CA VAL A 187 1.32 6.68 4.91
C VAL A 187 2.64 6.96 4.21
N LEU A 188 2.94 6.25 3.11
CA LEU A 188 4.13 6.48 2.30
C LEU A 188 4.11 7.85 1.63
N LEU A 189 2.98 8.25 1.03
CA LEU A 189 2.83 9.57 0.41
C LEU A 189 3.06 10.70 1.41
N LEU A 190 2.51 10.59 2.62
CA LEU A 190 2.72 11.59 3.67
C LEU A 190 4.20 11.72 4.06
N HIS A 191 4.85 10.57 4.29
CA HIS A 191 6.26 10.55 4.70
C HIS A 191 7.16 11.17 3.63
N TYR A 192 7.06 10.69 2.40
CA TYR A 192 7.96 11.08 1.32
C TYR A 192 7.66 12.47 0.75
N TYR A 193 6.41 12.93 0.80
CA TYR A 193 6.10 14.31 0.43
C TYR A 193 6.77 15.31 1.39
N LEU A 194 6.78 15.02 2.70
CA LEU A 194 7.46 15.84 3.69
C LEU A 194 8.98 15.70 3.58
N GLU A 195 9.50 14.47 3.52
CA GLU A 195 10.94 14.18 3.48
C GLU A 195 11.63 14.85 2.28
N ASP A 196 11.05 14.75 1.08
CA ASP A 196 11.63 15.33 -0.13
C ASP A 196 11.19 16.77 -0.40
N GLY A 197 10.39 17.34 0.49
CA GLY A 197 9.95 18.72 0.40
C GLY A 197 9.19 19.03 -0.89
N LEU A 198 8.38 18.08 -1.36
CA LEU A 198 7.59 18.23 -2.59
C LEU A 198 6.66 19.46 -2.47
N LYS A 199 6.50 20.20 -3.58
CA LYS A 199 5.76 21.48 -3.61
C LYS A 199 4.57 21.51 -4.55
N PHE A 200 4.45 20.53 -5.44
CA PHE A 200 3.32 20.43 -6.33
C PHE A 200 2.16 19.70 -5.65
N MET A 201 0.99 19.76 -6.27
CA MET A 201 -0.22 19.19 -5.69
C MET A 201 -0.21 17.66 -5.81
N VAL A 202 -0.22 16.95 -4.68
CA VAL A 202 -0.45 15.51 -4.64
C VAL A 202 -1.77 15.25 -3.93
N ARG A 203 -2.66 14.53 -4.61
CA ARG A 203 -3.94 14.11 -4.05
C ARG A 203 -4.05 12.60 -4.10
N MET A 204 -4.63 12.03 -3.05
CA MET A 204 -5.05 10.65 -3.02
C MET A 204 -6.57 10.61 -3.13
N GLU A 205 -7.08 9.86 -4.11
CA GLU A 205 -8.51 9.69 -4.34
C GLU A 205 -8.86 8.21 -4.22
N SER A 206 -10.04 7.94 -3.68
CA SER A 206 -10.60 6.59 -3.70
C SER A 206 -10.75 6.09 -5.13
N SER A 207 -10.54 4.79 -5.32
CA SER A 207 -10.82 4.14 -6.60
C SER A 207 -12.32 4.12 -6.89
N ILE A 208 -13.15 4.21 -5.84
CA ILE A 208 -14.61 4.27 -5.92
C ILE A 208 -15.07 5.72 -6.11
N LYS A 209 -15.93 5.95 -7.10
CA LYS A 209 -16.47 7.28 -7.43
C LYS A 209 -17.14 7.94 -6.22
N ASP A 210 -17.03 9.28 -6.17
CA ASP A 210 -17.69 10.17 -5.21
C ASP A 210 -17.30 9.95 -3.73
N ARG A 211 -16.16 9.31 -3.48
CA ARG A 211 -15.57 9.17 -2.14
C ARG A 211 -14.51 10.25 -1.85
N ALA A 212 -13.91 10.16 -0.67
CA ALA A 212 -12.96 11.13 -0.16
C ALA A 212 -11.81 11.40 -1.14
N ILE A 213 -11.50 12.68 -1.30
CA ILE A 213 -10.30 13.19 -1.95
C ILE A 213 -9.45 13.81 -0.86
N VAL A 214 -8.23 13.32 -0.69
CA VAL A 214 -7.30 13.76 0.34
C VAL A 214 -6.15 14.52 -0.31
N ASP A 215 -5.96 15.77 0.11
CA ASP A 215 -4.80 16.56 -0.26
C ASP A 215 -3.64 16.23 0.69
N ILE A 216 -2.56 15.69 0.13
CA ILE A 216 -1.40 15.21 0.92
C ILE A 216 -0.68 16.38 1.57
N GLY A 217 -0.46 17.48 0.84
CA GLY A 217 0.20 18.67 1.36
C GLY A 217 -0.55 19.29 2.53
N LYS A 218 -1.87 19.49 2.39
CA LYS A 218 -2.72 20.01 3.50
C LYS A 218 -2.77 19.07 4.70
N THR A 219 -2.70 17.76 4.47
CA THR A 219 -2.67 16.78 5.56
C THR A 219 -1.37 16.90 6.36
N ILE A 220 -0.24 17.08 5.68
CA ILE A 220 1.06 17.31 6.30
C ILE A 220 1.05 18.60 7.12
N GLU A 221 0.55 19.70 6.58
CA GLU A 221 0.46 20.98 7.31
C GLU A 221 -0.26 20.83 8.67
N LYS A 222 -1.30 19.98 8.72
CA LYS A 222 -2.10 19.75 9.92
C LYS A 222 -1.45 18.77 10.92
N HIS A 223 -0.58 17.89 10.45
CA HIS A 223 -0.10 16.73 11.20
C HIS A 223 1.43 16.56 11.16
N ILE A 224 2.17 17.63 10.84
CA ILE A 224 3.62 17.63 10.68
C ILE A 224 4.37 17.07 11.89
N ASP A 225 3.77 17.17 13.09
CA ASP A 225 4.30 16.67 14.36
C ASP A 225 4.46 15.14 14.41
N ILE A 226 3.65 14.39 13.66
CA ILE A 226 3.65 12.92 13.69
C ILE A 226 4.27 12.27 12.45
N ILE A 227 4.39 13.00 11.33
CA ILE A 227 4.86 12.45 10.05
C ILE A 227 6.28 11.87 10.10
N PRO A 228 7.26 12.47 10.83
CA PRO A 228 8.61 11.89 10.91
C PRO A 228 8.62 10.44 11.45
N GLU A 229 7.66 10.09 12.30
CA GLU A 229 7.55 8.78 12.95
C GLU A 229 6.53 7.86 12.26
N ILE A 230 5.81 8.34 11.25
CA ILE A 230 4.57 7.68 10.77
C ILE A 230 4.82 6.29 10.17
N LEU A 231 5.92 6.07 9.45
CA LEU A 231 6.27 4.76 8.90
C LEU A 231 6.45 3.73 10.03
N ALA A 232 7.26 4.10 11.03
CA ALA A 232 7.58 3.22 12.15
C ALA A 232 6.36 2.94 13.02
N VAL A 233 5.58 3.98 13.29
CA VAL A 233 4.31 3.90 14.02
C VAL A 233 3.30 3.01 13.31
N HIS A 234 3.14 3.19 12.00
CA HIS A 234 2.21 2.42 11.20
C HIS A 234 2.60 0.94 11.15
N ALA A 235 3.88 0.64 10.91
CA ALA A 235 4.42 -0.72 10.94
C ALA A 235 4.19 -1.39 12.30
N LEU A 236 4.64 -0.78 13.40
CA LEU A 236 4.59 -1.41 14.73
C LEU A 236 3.17 -1.59 15.27
N SER A 237 2.26 -0.68 14.91
CA SER A 237 0.85 -0.75 15.33
C SER A 237 0.00 -1.71 14.50
N GLY A 238 0.59 -2.28 13.45
CA GLY A 238 0.00 -3.29 12.57
C GLY A 238 -0.32 -2.74 11.19
N CYS A 239 0.14 -3.44 10.17
CA CYS A 239 -0.13 -3.21 8.76
C CYS A 239 -0.37 -4.55 8.07
N ASP A 240 -0.30 -4.61 6.74
CA ASP A 240 -0.62 -5.81 5.97
C ASP A 240 0.31 -7.03 6.26
N THR A 241 1.52 -6.77 6.78
CA THR A 241 2.54 -7.79 7.11
C THR A 241 2.87 -7.90 8.59
N VAL A 242 2.31 -7.01 9.42
CA VAL A 242 2.63 -6.91 10.84
C VAL A 242 1.35 -6.97 11.65
N ASP A 243 1.31 -7.84 12.66
CA ASP A 243 0.12 -8.01 13.48
C ASP A 243 -0.12 -6.80 14.38
N CYS A 244 -1.40 -6.44 14.54
CA CYS A 244 -1.79 -5.41 15.48
C CYS A 244 -1.90 -5.98 16.91
N CYS A 245 -1.54 -5.16 17.90
CA CYS A 245 -1.78 -5.49 19.31
C CYS A 245 -3.27 -5.28 19.65
N PHE A 246 -3.95 -6.32 20.12
CA PHE A 246 -5.39 -6.26 20.38
C PHE A 246 -5.76 -5.14 21.38
N GLY A 247 -6.71 -4.29 21.00
CA GLY A 247 -7.14 -3.12 21.79
C GLY A 247 -6.26 -1.88 21.60
N ILE A 248 -5.19 -1.94 20.82
CA ILE A 248 -4.33 -0.80 20.47
C ILE A 248 -4.65 -0.37 19.04
N GLY A 249 -5.44 0.70 18.91
CA GLY A 249 -5.75 1.30 17.61
C GLY A 249 -4.82 2.46 17.24
N LYS A 250 -4.86 2.89 15.96
CA LYS A 250 -4.04 4.00 15.44
C LYS A 250 -4.18 5.28 16.25
N SER A 251 -5.38 5.59 16.76
CA SER A 251 -5.61 6.78 17.60
C SER A 251 -4.85 6.74 18.92
N THR A 252 -4.72 5.56 19.55
CA THR A 252 -3.90 5.38 20.76
C THR A 252 -2.44 5.63 20.45
N VAL A 253 -1.96 5.06 19.34
CA VAL A 253 -0.55 5.15 18.97
C VAL A 253 -0.15 6.59 18.61
N LEU A 254 -0.98 7.30 17.86
CA LEU A 254 -0.75 8.72 17.54
C LEU A 254 -0.75 9.61 18.79
N LYS A 255 -1.52 9.28 19.83
CA LYS A 255 -1.46 9.99 21.13
C LYS A 255 -0.11 9.79 21.81
N VAL A 256 0.44 8.58 21.76
CA VAL A 256 1.76 8.27 22.34
C VAL A 256 2.87 9.02 21.61
N VAL A 257 2.85 9.06 20.27
CA VAL A 257 3.80 9.86 19.48
C VAL A 257 3.74 11.33 19.89
N ARG A 258 2.53 11.89 19.98
CA ARG A 258 2.32 13.29 20.42
C ARG A 258 2.75 13.58 21.85
N SER A 259 2.88 12.56 22.70
CA SER A 259 3.44 12.73 24.04
C SER A 259 4.98 12.81 24.06
N GLY A 260 5.63 12.68 22.90
CA GLY A 260 7.08 12.80 22.72
C GLY A 260 7.83 11.47 22.72
N LEU A 261 7.14 10.32 22.73
CA LEU A 261 7.80 9.03 22.56
C LEU A 261 8.01 8.75 21.06
N LEU A 262 9.27 8.55 20.68
CA LEU A 262 9.71 8.35 19.31
C LEU A 262 10.00 6.87 19.00
N LEU A 263 9.92 6.50 17.72
CA LEU A 263 10.27 5.19 17.15
C LEU A 263 11.34 5.33 16.03
N SER A 264 12.24 6.28 16.19
CA SER A 264 13.23 6.66 15.18
C SER A 264 14.18 5.55 14.71
N LEU A 265 14.40 4.50 15.50
CA LEU A 265 15.28 3.38 15.15
C LEU A 265 14.59 2.31 14.29
N LEU A 266 13.26 2.27 14.30
CA LEU A 266 12.53 1.23 13.59
C LEU A 266 12.57 1.48 12.07
N GLY A 267 13.01 0.47 11.33
CA GLY A 267 13.33 0.52 9.89
C GLY A 267 14.73 1.01 9.55
N GLN A 268 15.54 1.44 10.53
CA GLN A 268 16.92 1.86 10.28
C GLN A 268 17.82 0.62 10.23
N ILE A 269 18.32 0.27 9.03
CA ILE A 269 19.07 -0.98 8.79
C ILE A 269 20.37 -1.03 9.61
N ASP A 270 20.99 0.12 9.86
CA ASP A 270 22.23 0.22 10.66
C ASP A 270 21.97 0.20 12.18
N ALA A 271 20.71 0.25 12.61
CA ALA A 271 20.39 0.22 14.04
C ALA A 271 20.51 -1.19 14.61
N SER A 272 21.16 -1.32 15.77
CA SER A 272 21.24 -2.61 16.45
C SER A 272 19.85 -3.10 16.85
N LEU A 273 19.50 -4.34 16.50
CA LEU A 273 18.20 -4.94 16.83
C LEU A 273 17.84 -4.85 18.33
N PRO A 274 18.76 -5.05 19.30
CA PRO A 274 18.44 -4.86 20.72
C PRO A 274 17.94 -3.45 21.06
N SER A 275 18.54 -2.40 20.47
CA SER A 275 18.12 -1.01 20.68
C SER A 275 16.76 -0.72 20.03
N VAL A 276 16.50 -1.30 18.84
CA VAL A 276 15.19 -1.23 18.18
C VAL A 276 14.11 -1.86 19.07
N ILE A 277 14.36 -3.06 19.58
CA ILE A 277 13.46 -3.77 20.51
C ILE A 277 13.21 -2.96 21.78
N GLN A 278 14.26 -2.37 22.35
CA GLN A 278 14.15 -1.55 23.55
C GLN A 278 13.27 -0.31 23.31
N GLN A 279 13.50 0.42 22.21
CA GLN A 279 12.70 1.60 21.86
C GLN A 279 11.24 1.22 21.58
N ALA A 280 11.00 0.18 20.78
CA ALA A 280 9.66 -0.31 20.48
C ALA A 280 8.92 -0.81 21.73
N THR A 281 9.62 -1.46 22.65
CA THR A 281 9.05 -1.91 23.94
C THR A 281 8.60 -0.73 24.77
N LYS A 282 9.48 0.27 24.98
CA LYS A 282 9.13 1.48 25.73
C LYS A 282 7.92 2.20 25.12
N PHE A 283 7.85 2.25 23.80
CA PHE A 283 6.74 2.86 23.09
C PHE A 283 5.43 2.06 23.27
N MET A 284 5.47 0.73 23.10
CA MET A 284 4.27 -0.09 23.19
C MET A 284 3.76 -0.24 24.62
N THR A 285 4.62 -0.28 25.63
CA THR A 285 4.16 -0.27 27.03
C THR A 285 3.42 1.02 27.36
N ALA A 286 3.83 2.17 26.79
CA ALA A 286 3.09 3.42 26.91
C ALA A 286 1.73 3.37 26.22
N CYS A 287 1.59 2.68 25.07
CA CYS A 287 0.29 2.43 24.43
C CYS A 287 -0.69 1.67 25.34
N TYR A 288 -0.18 0.79 26.21
CA TYR A 288 -0.96 0.08 27.23
C TYR A 288 -1.13 0.86 28.55
N GLY A 289 -0.66 2.11 28.62
CA GLY A 289 -0.65 2.94 29.82
C GLY A 289 0.29 2.43 30.92
N GLN A 290 1.26 1.59 30.58
CA GLN A 290 2.22 0.97 31.50
C GLN A 290 3.59 1.66 31.42
N ASN A 291 3.62 2.98 31.63
CA ASN A 291 4.80 3.83 31.40
C ASN A 291 6.05 3.46 32.22
N ASN A 292 5.87 2.77 33.35
CA ASN A 292 6.97 2.36 34.25
C ASN A 292 7.49 0.94 33.97
N SER A 293 7.00 0.28 32.91
CA SER A 293 7.40 -1.09 32.58
C SER A 293 8.58 -1.12 31.61
N TYR A 294 9.64 -1.83 32.00
CA TYR A 294 10.85 -2.01 31.18
C TYR A 294 10.71 -3.13 30.13
N THR A 295 9.79 -4.07 30.34
CA THR A 295 9.53 -5.19 29.42
C THR A 295 8.03 -5.34 29.17
N MET A 296 7.67 -5.99 28.06
CA MET A 296 6.26 -6.30 27.77
C MET A 296 5.68 -7.29 28.77
N SER A 297 6.46 -8.27 29.24
CA SER A 297 6.02 -9.20 30.29
C SER A 297 5.76 -8.50 31.63
N ASN A 298 6.56 -7.49 32.03
CA ASN A 298 6.27 -6.67 33.21
C ASN A 298 5.02 -5.81 33.02
N ALA A 299 4.83 -5.23 31.83
CA ALA A 299 3.61 -4.49 31.49
C ALA A 299 2.39 -5.41 31.54
N ARG A 300 2.53 -6.65 31.05
CA ARG A 300 1.48 -7.68 31.08
C ARG A 300 1.05 -8.01 32.50
N LEU A 301 2.02 -8.27 33.38
CA LEU A 301 1.76 -8.54 34.79
C LEU A 301 1.10 -7.35 35.49
N SER A 302 1.60 -6.13 35.24
CA SER A 302 1.04 -4.90 35.80
C SER A 302 -0.39 -4.66 35.35
N ALA A 303 -0.66 -4.83 34.05
CA ALA A 303 -2.01 -4.73 33.48
C ALA A 303 -2.95 -5.80 34.04
N TRP A 304 -2.46 -7.02 34.27
CA TRP A 304 -3.24 -8.08 34.92
C TRP A 304 -3.59 -7.75 36.36
N ALA A 305 -2.59 -7.33 37.16
CA ALA A 305 -2.79 -6.94 38.55
C ALA A 305 -3.77 -5.77 38.69
N ALA A 306 -3.66 -4.76 37.82
CA ALA A 306 -4.58 -3.63 37.79
C ALA A 306 -6.04 -4.03 37.48
N LYS A 307 -6.24 -5.04 36.61
CA LYS A 307 -7.58 -5.54 36.23
C LYS A 307 -8.18 -6.49 37.25
N THR A 308 -7.37 -7.28 37.96
CA THR A 308 -7.84 -8.30 38.90
C THR A 308 -7.86 -7.85 40.35
N GLY A 309 -7.04 -6.84 40.72
CA GLY A 309 -6.88 -6.36 42.08
C GLY A 309 -8.07 -5.61 42.68
N LYS A 310 -9.08 -5.24 41.88
CA LYS A 310 -10.28 -4.48 42.33
C LYS A 310 -11.51 -5.35 42.64
N GLY A 311 -11.36 -6.67 42.65
CA GLY A 311 -12.48 -7.61 42.63
C GLY A 311 -13.14 -7.62 41.25
N TYR A 312 -13.47 -8.80 40.72
CA TYR A 312 -13.99 -8.93 39.36
C TYR A 312 -15.36 -9.61 39.35
N THR A 313 -16.28 -9.04 38.58
CA THR A 313 -17.59 -9.66 38.28
C THR A 313 -17.49 -10.69 37.15
N SER A 314 -16.39 -10.69 36.39
CA SER A 314 -16.10 -11.65 35.32
C SER A 314 -14.61 -11.73 34.98
N THR A 315 -14.16 -12.86 34.42
CA THR A 315 -12.77 -13.11 34.05
C THR A 315 -12.27 -12.11 33.00
N PRO A 316 -11.17 -11.38 33.23
CA PRO A 316 -10.61 -10.47 32.23
C PRO A 316 -10.24 -11.22 30.94
N LYS A 317 -10.67 -10.69 29.80
CA LYS A 317 -10.30 -11.23 28.48
C LYS A 317 -8.78 -11.07 28.27
N LEU A 318 -8.08 -12.19 28.14
CA LEU A 318 -6.61 -12.25 28.05
C LEU A 318 -6.03 -11.51 26.84
N CYS A 319 -6.79 -11.36 25.76
CA CYS A 319 -6.37 -10.63 24.56
C CYS A 319 -6.11 -9.14 24.81
N PHE A 320 -6.74 -8.53 25.82
CA PHE A 320 -6.49 -7.12 26.18
C PHE A 320 -5.25 -6.92 27.07
N LEU A 321 -4.49 -7.97 27.35
CA LEU A 321 -3.23 -7.85 28.05
C LEU A 321 -2.09 -7.64 27.04
N PRO A 322 -1.06 -6.85 27.38
CA PRO A 322 0.16 -6.75 26.57
C PRO A 322 0.70 -8.14 26.21
N PRO A 323 1.26 -8.36 25.01
CA PRO A 323 1.94 -9.62 24.67
C PRO A 323 3.10 -9.93 25.64
N THR A 324 3.62 -11.15 25.61
CA THR A 324 4.90 -11.44 26.29
C THR A 324 6.04 -10.73 25.56
N SER A 325 7.17 -10.55 26.24
CA SER A 325 8.37 -9.95 25.63
C SER A 325 8.79 -10.69 24.36
N GLU A 326 8.83 -12.02 24.40
CA GLU A 326 9.28 -12.87 23.30
C GLU A 326 8.35 -12.75 22.08
N ALA A 327 7.03 -12.77 22.30
CA ALA A 327 6.06 -12.61 21.22
C ALA A 327 6.11 -11.20 20.62
N PHE A 328 6.31 -10.18 21.47
CA PHE A 328 6.44 -8.81 20.99
C PHE A 328 7.74 -8.58 20.22
N GLU A 329 8.86 -9.18 20.65
CA GLU A 329 10.14 -9.11 19.95
C GLU A 329 10.04 -9.63 18.51
N GLU A 330 9.36 -10.76 18.29
CA GLU A 330 9.13 -11.26 16.93
C GLU A 330 8.27 -10.30 16.10
N ASN A 331 7.25 -9.67 16.70
CA ASN A 331 6.47 -8.65 16.01
C ASN A 331 7.30 -7.40 15.69
N VAL A 332 8.19 -6.99 16.58
CA VAL A 332 9.13 -5.87 16.35
C VAL A 332 10.08 -6.18 15.20
N LYS A 333 10.61 -7.42 15.11
CA LYS A 333 11.46 -7.83 13.98
C LYS A 333 10.72 -7.71 12.64
N ARG A 334 9.45 -8.14 12.58
CA ARG A 334 8.60 -7.97 11.39
C ARG A 334 8.35 -6.50 11.08
N ALA A 335 7.99 -5.70 12.08
CA ALA A 335 7.78 -4.26 11.91
C ALA A 335 9.04 -3.54 11.42
N HIS A 336 10.19 -3.90 11.98
CA HIS A 336 11.48 -3.35 11.60
C HIS A 336 11.80 -3.66 10.14
N HIS A 337 11.62 -4.90 9.71
CA HIS A 337 11.81 -5.31 8.32
C HIS A 337 10.82 -4.61 7.36
N GLN A 338 9.53 -4.53 7.71
CA GLN A 338 8.56 -3.83 6.86
C GLN A 338 8.92 -2.34 6.71
N ALA A 339 9.26 -1.68 7.82
CA ALA A 339 9.64 -0.27 7.77
C ALA A 339 10.98 -0.04 7.05
N SER A 340 11.92 -1.00 7.08
CA SER A 340 13.16 -0.88 6.30
C SER A 340 12.87 -0.94 4.80
N ILE A 341 11.97 -1.83 4.35
CA ILE A 341 11.52 -1.87 2.95
C ILE A 341 10.88 -0.53 2.56
N TRP A 342 9.99 0.02 3.41
CA TRP A 342 9.37 1.32 3.14
C TRP A 342 10.37 2.48 3.12
N ARG A 343 11.52 2.38 3.80
CA ARG A 343 12.58 3.41 3.79
C ARG A 343 13.49 3.33 2.57
N THR A 344 13.47 2.23 1.82
CA THR A 344 14.24 2.06 0.58
C THR A 344 13.40 2.30 -0.67
N VAL A 345 12.31 3.07 -0.58
CA VAL A 345 11.47 3.43 -1.75
C VAL A 345 12.31 4.06 -2.85
N LYS A 346 13.35 4.82 -2.53
CA LYS A 346 14.21 5.47 -3.55
C LYS A 346 15.21 4.51 -4.20
N ASP A 347 15.42 3.34 -3.61
CA ASP A 347 16.31 2.33 -4.14
C ASP A 347 15.57 1.45 -5.15
N ALA A 348 16.28 1.02 -6.19
CA ALA A 348 15.72 0.08 -7.16
C ALA A 348 15.38 -1.26 -6.48
N ASP A 349 16.27 -1.69 -5.58
CA ASP A 349 16.19 -2.98 -4.92
C ASP A 349 15.80 -2.85 -3.45
N ALA A 350 15.00 -3.81 -2.97
CA ALA A 350 14.66 -3.94 -1.57
C ALA A 350 15.89 -4.39 -0.75
N PRO A 351 15.98 -4.04 0.55
CA PRO A 351 17.15 -4.28 1.41
C PRO A 351 17.34 -5.75 1.80
#